data_AF-A0A7X2L4Q8-F1
#
_entry.id   AF-A0A7X2L4Q8-F1
#
_cell.length_a   1.000
_cell.length_b   1.000
_cell.length_c   1.000
_cell.angle_alpha   90.00
_cell.angle_beta   90.00
_cell.angle_gamma   90.00
#
_symmetry.space_group_name_H-M   'P 1'
#
loop_
_entity.id
_entity.type
_entity.pdbx_description
1 polymer ?
#
loop_
_entity_poly.entity_id
_entity_poly.type
_entity_poly.pdbx_seq_one_letter_code
_entity_poly.pdbx_strand_id
1 'polypeptide(L)'
;MKLQKQNTLTITLFIVYILLLTGIILFKLPFYSGKISDGIRVINLIPLQGSFDENDVILLREIIYNILLFIPLGIYIRMLKSEWPFKKKVLPVIALSLSFEVIQLIFAMGRTDVTDILGNTLGGIIGIGMGAILFKIFKNRTVKIMNIFALAVTVCMVLRFVQLFYLSHFVMRALYR
;
A
#
# COMPACT_ATOMS: atom_id res chain seq x y z
N MET A 1 21.89 -21.64 -7.22
CA MET A 1 20.64 -21.61 -8.02
C MET A 1 19.36 -21.36 -7.21
N LYS A 2 19.02 -22.16 -6.19
CA LYS A 2 17.72 -22.07 -5.48
C LYS A 2 17.51 -20.76 -4.68
N LEU A 3 18.54 -20.30 -3.96
CA LEU A 3 18.52 -19.04 -3.22
C LEU A 3 18.47 -17.81 -4.15
N GLN A 4 19.23 -17.87 -5.25
CA GLN A 4 19.27 -16.82 -6.26
C GLN A 4 17.90 -16.66 -6.96
N LYS A 5 17.23 -17.77 -7.30
CA LYS A 5 15.87 -17.78 -7.87
C LYS A 5 14.81 -17.27 -6.88
N GLN A 6 14.96 -17.55 -5.59
CA GLN A 6 14.08 -17.00 -4.55
C GLN A 6 14.23 -15.49 -4.42
N ASN A 7 15.46 -14.97 -4.46
CA ASN A 7 15.69 -13.53 -4.40
C ASN A 7 15.12 -12.81 -5.64
N THR A 8 15.26 -13.39 -6.84
CA THR A 8 14.63 -12.84 -8.05
C THR A 8 13.11 -12.77 -7.90
N LEU A 9 12.46 -13.84 -7.45
CA LEU A 9 11.00 -13.86 -7.24
C LEU A 9 10.56 -12.79 -6.23
N THR A 10 11.26 -12.67 -5.10
CA THR A 10 10.95 -11.65 -4.08
C THR A 10 11.05 -10.25 -4.67
N ILE A 11 12.10 -9.97 -5.46
CA ILE A 11 12.29 -8.66 -6.10
C ILE A 11 11.18 -8.40 -7.13
N THR A 12 10.83 -9.38 -7.96
CA THR A 12 9.73 -9.24 -8.93
C THR A 12 8.41 -8.95 -8.24
N LEU A 13 8.05 -9.71 -7.21
CA LEU A 13 6.82 -9.49 -6.43
C LEU A 13 6.84 -8.13 -5.72
N PHE A 14 8.00 -7.71 -5.22
CA PHE A 14 8.18 -6.40 -4.61
C PHE A 14 7.96 -5.26 -5.62
N ILE A 15 8.50 -5.36 -6.84
CA ILE A 15 8.29 -4.37 -7.90
C ILE A 15 6.80 -4.28 -8.25
N VAL A 16 6.12 -5.41 -8.46
CA VAL A 16 4.68 -5.44 -8.73
C VAL A 16 3.90 -4.81 -7.59
N TYR A 17 4.24 -5.15 -6.34
CA TYR A 17 3.65 -4.55 -5.15
C TYR A 17 3.82 -3.02 -5.11
N ILE A 18 5.03 -2.50 -5.38
CA ILE A 18 5.28 -1.06 -5.40
C ILE A 18 4.45 -0.38 -6.49
N LEU A 19 4.37 -0.95 -7.69
CA LEU A 19 3.54 -0.39 -8.77
C LEU A 19 2.06 -0.32 -8.37
N LEU A 20 1.54 -1.39 -7.74
CA LEU A 20 0.17 -1.41 -7.22
C LEU A 20 -0.03 -0.39 -6.10
N LEU A 21 0.91 -0.31 -5.15
CA LEU A 21 0.87 0.63 -4.03
C LEU A 21 0.85 2.08 -4.53
N THR A 22 1.77 2.43 -5.44
CA THR A 22 1.81 3.74 -6.10
C THR A 22 0.51 4.02 -6.84
N GLY A 23 -0.03 3.03 -7.55
CA GLY A 23 -1.32 3.10 -8.21
C GLY A 23 -2.46 3.48 -7.27
N ILE A 24 -2.56 2.76 -6.14
CA ILE A 24 -3.62 2.93 -5.15
C ILE A 24 -3.52 4.30 -4.47
N ILE A 25 -2.33 4.71 -4.05
CA ILE A 25 -2.13 5.94 -3.27
C ILE A 25 -2.22 7.19 -4.16
N LEU A 26 -1.52 7.22 -5.30
CA LEU A 26 -1.48 8.42 -6.13
C LEU A 26 -2.80 8.66 -6.88
N PHE A 27 -3.40 7.60 -7.44
CA PHE A 27 -4.57 7.75 -8.30
C PHE A 27 -5.89 7.50 -7.58
N LYS A 28 -5.87 7.22 -6.27
CA LYS A 28 -7.05 6.75 -5.51
C LYS A 28 -7.87 5.76 -6.33
N LEU A 29 -7.21 4.72 -6.87
CA LEU A 29 -7.87 3.65 -7.64
C LEU A 29 -9.17 3.24 -6.93
N PRO A 30 -10.25 2.86 -7.66
CA PRO A 30 -11.67 3.06 -7.30
C PRO A 30 -12.21 2.34 -6.03
N PHE A 31 -11.35 1.90 -5.14
CA PHE A 31 -11.64 1.39 -3.81
C PHE A 31 -11.95 2.48 -2.77
N TYR A 32 -11.75 3.76 -3.11
CA TYR A 32 -11.97 4.89 -2.23
C TYR A 32 -13.10 5.78 -2.78
N SER A 33 -14.33 5.42 -2.38
CA SER A 33 -15.56 6.23 -2.35
C SER A 33 -15.88 7.13 -3.58
N GLY A 34 -16.99 6.78 -4.25
CA GLY A 34 -17.61 7.53 -5.34
C GLY A 34 -18.32 8.84 -4.94
N LYS A 35 -17.69 9.69 -4.12
CA LYS A 35 -18.04 11.11 -4.05
C LYS A 35 -16.93 11.89 -4.72
N ILE A 36 -17.18 12.26 -5.97
CA ILE A 36 -16.42 13.26 -6.73
C ILE A 36 -16.38 14.50 -5.83
N SER A 37 -15.24 14.75 -5.19
CA SER A 37 -15.00 16.04 -4.56
C SER A 37 -14.81 17.01 -5.71
N ASP A 38 -15.74 17.97 -5.82
CA ASP A 38 -15.54 19.20 -6.59
C ASP A 38 -14.11 19.70 -6.37
N GLY A 39 -13.49 20.21 -7.43
CA GLY A 39 -12.04 20.49 -7.58
C GLY A 39 -11.42 21.52 -6.63
N ILE A 40 -11.89 21.59 -5.39
CA ILE A 40 -11.34 22.37 -4.28
C ILE A 40 -10.18 21.57 -3.67
N ARG A 41 -8.97 22.12 -3.81
CA ARG A 41 -7.79 21.63 -3.10
C ARG A 41 -7.99 21.77 -1.60
N VAL A 42 -7.88 20.67 -0.86
CA VAL A 42 -7.82 20.70 0.61
C VAL A 42 -6.43 20.23 1.02
N ILE A 43 -5.64 21.09 1.65
CA ILE A 43 -4.30 20.77 2.18
C ILE A 43 -4.43 20.70 3.70
N ASN A 44 -4.22 19.53 4.29
CA ASN A 44 -4.29 19.35 5.73
C ASN A 44 -2.92 19.08 6.33
N LEU A 45 -2.33 20.15 6.85
CA LEU A 45 -1.01 20.14 7.48
C LEU A 45 -1.06 19.79 8.97
N ILE A 46 -2.25 19.83 9.58
CA ILE A 46 -2.43 19.49 10.99
C ILE A 46 -2.99 18.06 11.07
N PRO A 47 -2.25 17.11 11.69
CA PRO A 47 -2.75 15.76 11.88
C PRO A 47 -4.12 15.82 12.55
N LEU A 48 -5.10 15.05 12.04
CA LEU A 48 -6.45 14.94 12.61
C LEU A 48 -7.36 16.19 12.48
N GLN A 49 -6.95 17.28 11.82
CA GLN A 49 -7.84 18.46 11.70
C GLN A 49 -8.70 18.51 10.44
N GLY A 50 -8.32 17.78 9.40
CA GLY A 50 -8.89 18.01 8.07
C GLY A 50 -10.21 17.31 7.75
N SER A 51 -10.67 16.34 8.55
CA SER A 51 -11.88 15.56 8.21
C SER A 51 -12.83 15.42 9.39
N PHE A 52 -13.25 16.55 9.96
CA PHE A 52 -14.51 16.57 10.70
C PHE A 52 -15.66 16.55 9.69
N ASP A 53 -15.91 15.39 9.10
CA ASP A 53 -17.22 15.10 8.54
C ASP A 53 -18.03 14.41 9.64
N GLU A 54 -19.35 14.59 9.64
CA GLU A 54 -20.29 14.49 10.78
C GLU A 54 -20.28 13.17 11.60
N ASN A 55 -19.43 12.19 11.28
CA ASN A 55 -19.41 10.85 11.87
C ASN A 55 -18.05 10.31 12.36
N ASP A 56 -16.88 10.96 12.15
CA ASP A 56 -15.52 10.46 12.51
C ASP A 56 -15.09 9.07 11.95
N VAL A 57 -16.03 8.22 11.52
CA VAL A 57 -15.83 6.84 11.06
C VAL A 57 -15.08 6.78 9.72
N ILE A 58 -15.28 7.77 8.86
CA ILE A 58 -14.61 7.84 7.55
C ILE A 58 -13.11 8.03 7.76
N LEU A 59 -12.69 8.97 8.62
CA LEU A 59 -11.28 9.24 8.94
C LEU A 59 -10.57 7.97 9.43
N LEU A 60 -11.16 7.25 10.38
CA LEU A 60 -10.55 6.04 10.94
C LEU A 60 -10.35 4.94 9.88
N ARG A 61 -11.30 4.80 8.94
CA ARG A 61 -11.21 3.83 7.85
C ARG A 61 -10.04 4.13 6.92
N GLU A 62 -9.82 5.40 6.57
CA GLU A 62 -8.75 5.83 5.68
C GLU A 62 -7.37 5.54 6.31
N ILE A 63 -7.21 5.88 7.59
CA ILE A 63 -6.01 5.59 8.37
C ILE A 63 -5.73 4.08 8.41
N ILE A 64 -6.75 3.26 8.70
CA ILE A 64 -6.61 1.81 8.76
C ILE A 64 -6.17 1.25 7.40
N TYR A 65 -6.74 1.72 6.30
CA TYR A 65 -6.34 1.26 4.97
C TYR A 65 -4.89 1.64 4.64
N ASN A 66 -4.46 2.84 4.97
CA ASN A 66 -3.08 3.28 4.79
C ASN A 66 -2.09 2.42 5.59
N ILE A 67 -2.42 2.12 6.86
CA ILE A 67 -1.66 1.17 7.69
C ILE A 67 -1.59 -0.20 6.99
N LEU A 68 -2.73 -0.76 6.58
CA LEU A 68 -2.79 -2.09 5.97
C LEU A 68 -2.00 -2.18 4.66
N LEU A 69 -2.02 -1.13 3.83
CA LEU A 69 -1.29 -1.07 2.57
C LEU A 69 0.23 -1.05 2.77
N PHE A 70 0.72 -0.49 3.88
CA PHE A 70 2.15 -0.40 4.18
C PHE A 70 2.72 -1.58 4.99
N ILE A 71 1.88 -2.44 5.59
CA ILE A 71 2.34 -3.67 6.24
C ILE A 71 3.18 -4.55 5.28
N PRO A 72 2.73 -4.83 4.04
CA PRO A 72 3.54 -5.59 3.09
C PRO A 72 4.88 -4.92 2.77
N LEU A 73 4.96 -3.59 2.69
CA LEU A 73 6.23 -2.86 2.48
C LEU A 73 7.24 -3.19 3.57
N GLY A 74 6.83 -3.10 4.84
CA GLY A 74 7.70 -3.43 5.97
C GLY A 74 8.18 -4.89 5.96
N ILE A 75 7.28 -5.80 5.58
CA ILE A 75 7.57 -7.21 5.36
C ILE A 75 8.63 -7.40 4.26
N TYR A 76 8.47 -6.77 3.09
CA TYR A 76 9.43 -6.88 1.99
C TYR A 76 10.79 -6.30 2.35
N ILE A 77 10.83 -5.15 3.04
CA ILE A 77 12.07 -4.57 3.54
C ILE A 77 12.77 -5.55 4.48
N ARG A 78 12.02 -6.23 5.36
CA ARG A 78 12.60 -7.24 6.25
C ARG A 78 13.17 -8.43 5.48
N MET A 79 12.52 -8.88 4.40
CA MET A 79 12.98 -9.99 3.56
C MET A 79 14.21 -9.63 2.72
N LEU A 80 14.21 -8.44 2.10
CA LEU A 80 15.27 -8.00 1.17
C LEU A 80 16.50 -7.44 1.89
N LYS A 81 16.32 -6.88 3.10
CA LYS A 81 17.37 -6.26 3.90
C LYS A 81 17.42 -6.85 5.31
N SER A 82 17.49 -8.18 5.43
CA SER A 82 17.50 -8.90 6.72
C SER A 82 18.51 -8.33 7.72
N GLU A 83 19.72 -8.03 7.24
CA GLU A 83 20.87 -7.55 8.03
C GLU A 83 20.75 -6.10 8.52
N TRP A 84 19.83 -5.32 7.97
CA TRP A 84 19.71 -3.92 8.38
C TRP A 84 19.14 -3.79 9.80
N PRO A 85 19.67 -2.88 10.64
CA PRO A 85 19.07 -2.58 11.93
C PRO A 85 17.66 -1.98 11.74
N PHE A 86 16.80 -2.14 12.75
CA PHE A 86 15.40 -1.72 12.68
C PHE A 86 15.22 -0.26 12.19
N LYS A 87 15.99 0.68 12.75
CA LYS A 87 15.95 2.10 12.36
C LYS A 87 16.23 2.31 10.86
N LYS A 88 17.21 1.59 10.28
CA LYS A 88 17.52 1.67 8.85
C LYS A 88 16.43 1.08 7.97
N LYS A 89 15.62 0.15 8.49
CA LYS A 89 14.45 -0.42 7.79
C LYS A 89 13.26 0.54 7.75
N VAL A 90 13.10 1.39 8.77
CA VAL A 90 12.00 2.37 8.83
C VAL A 90 12.23 3.54 7.86
N LEU A 91 13.48 3.95 7.64
CA LEU A 91 13.81 5.07 6.75
C LEU A 91 13.17 4.99 5.34
N PRO A 92 13.25 3.87 4.59
CA PRO A 92 12.59 3.77 3.28
C PRO A 92 11.06 3.82 3.36
N VAL A 93 10.45 3.42 4.49
CA VAL A 93 9.00 3.54 4.70
C VAL A 93 8.59 5.01 4.75
N ILE A 94 9.29 5.78 5.59
CA ILE A 94 9.04 7.22 5.75
C ILE A 94 9.32 7.95 4.43
N ALA A 95 10.46 7.64 3.78
CA ALA A 95 10.83 8.27 2.51
C ALA A 95 9.80 8.01 1.40
N LEU A 96 9.32 6.77 1.27
CA LEU A 96 8.29 6.45 0.28
C LEU A 96 6.98 7.16 0.61
N SER A 97 6.55 7.14 1.87
CA SER A 97 5.32 7.84 2.27
C SER A 97 5.40 9.34 2.00
N LEU A 98 6.52 9.98 2.34
CA LEU A 98 6.73 11.40 2.06
C LEU A 98 6.74 11.68 0.56
N SER A 99 7.33 10.78 -0.24
CA SER A 99 7.35 10.95 -1.69
C SER A 99 5.94 10.92 -2.30
N PHE A 100 5.01 10.13 -1.76
CA PHE A 100 3.62 10.14 -2.22
C PHE A 100 2.94 11.47 -1.94
N GLU A 101 3.05 12.01 -0.73
CA GLU A 101 2.50 13.33 -0.39
C GLU A 101 3.07 14.43 -1.27
N VAL A 102 4.39 14.43 -1.49
CA VAL A 102 5.06 15.42 -2.35
C VAL A 102 4.58 15.33 -3.79
N ILE A 103 4.44 14.12 -4.34
CA ILE A 103 3.91 13.93 -5.70
C ILE A 103 2.45 14.41 -5.78
N GLN A 104 1.61 14.04 -4.82
CA GLN A 104 0.21 14.48 -4.78
C GLN A 104 0.11 16.00 -4.68
N LEU A 105 1.00 16.64 -3.92
CA LEU A 105 1.10 18.09 -3.79
C LEU A 105 1.50 18.77 -5.11
N ILE A 106 2.56 18.26 -5.77
CA ILE A 106 3.08 18.83 -7.03
C ILE A 106 2.07 18.68 -8.17
N PHE A 107 1.49 17.49 -8.32
CA PHE A 107 0.57 17.18 -9.41
C PHE A 107 -0.89 17.53 -9.09
N ALA A 108 -1.17 18.11 -7.93
CA ALA A 108 -2.50 18.48 -7.49
C ALA A 108 -3.49 17.29 -7.51
N MET A 109 -3.00 16.08 -7.25
CA MET A 109 -3.76 14.82 -7.38
C MET A 109 -4.71 14.54 -6.19
N GLY A 110 -5.19 15.58 -5.51
CA GLY A 110 -6.17 15.48 -4.43
C GLY A 110 -5.78 16.20 -3.15
N ARG A 111 -6.06 15.54 -2.02
CA ARG A 111 -5.86 16.06 -0.66
C ARG A 111 -4.58 15.48 -0.07
N THR A 112 -3.65 16.37 0.31
CA THR A 112 -2.44 16.04 1.08
C THR A 112 -2.81 16.04 2.57
N ASP A 113 -2.50 14.97 3.29
CA ASP A 113 -2.86 14.80 4.70
C ASP A 113 -1.69 14.19 5.48
N VAL A 114 -1.14 14.93 6.44
CA VAL A 114 -0.03 14.45 7.28
C VAL A 114 -0.42 13.18 8.06
N THR A 115 -1.71 12.96 8.28
CA THR A 115 -2.26 11.73 8.86
C THR A 115 -1.89 10.48 8.04
N ASP A 116 -1.80 10.60 6.72
CA ASP A 116 -1.44 9.50 5.83
C ASP A 116 0.01 9.09 6.00
N ILE A 117 0.92 10.06 6.20
CA ILE A 117 2.32 9.76 6.54
C ILE A 117 2.42 8.94 7.82
N LEU A 118 1.64 9.30 8.84
CA LEU A 118 1.63 8.59 10.12
C LEU A 118 1.09 7.17 9.95
N GLY A 119 -0.06 7.00 9.28
CA GLY A 119 -0.65 5.69 9.01
C GLY A 119 0.29 4.78 8.22
N ASN A 120 0.88 5.30 7.14
CA ASN A 120 1.83 4.57 6.30
C ASN A 120 3.09 4.16 7.08
N THR A 121 3.63 5.06 7.89
CA THR A 121 4.80 4.79 8.73
C THR A 121 4.50 3.72 9.78
N LEU A 122 3.33 3.80 10.44
CA LEU A 122 2.86 2.80 11.39
C LEU A 122 2.68 1.43 10.72
N GLY A 123 2.05 1.38 9.55
CA GLY A 123 1.93 0.17 8.75
C GLY A 123 3.27 -0.48 8.43
N GLY A 124 4.25 0.30 7.97
CA GLY A 124 5.59 -0.20 7.68
C GLY A 124 6.32 -0.71 8.93
N ILE A 125 6.19 -0.03 10.07
CA ILE A 125 6.74 -0.48 11.36
C ILE A 125 6.14 -1.83 11.77
N ILE A 126 4.81 -1.95 11.70
CA ILE A 126 4.09 -3.21 12.00
C ILE A 126 4.58 -4.31 11.06
N GLY A 127 4.70 -4.04 9.76
CA GLY A 127 5.22 -4.98 8.78
C GLY A 127 6.64 -5.46 9.07
N ILE A 128 7.55 -4.55 9.44
CA ILE A 128 8.92 -4.91 9.83
C ILE A 128 8.93 -5.83 11.06
N GLY A 129 8.08 -5.50 12.06
CA GLY A 129 7.91 -6.29 13.27
C GLY A 129 7.35 -7.69 13.00
N MET A 130 6.26 -7.78 12.23
CA MET A 130 5.67 -9.04 11.78
C MET A 130 6.69 -9.89 11.02
N GLY A 131 7.43 -9.28 10.08
CA GLY A 131 8.50 -9.96 9.37
C GLY A 131 9.55 -10.53 10.34
N ALA A 132 9.98 -9.75 11.34
CA ALA A 132 10.95 -10.23 12.33
C ALA A 132 10.44 -11.44 13.13
N ILE A 133 9.17 -11.43 13.54
CA ILE A 133 8.51 -12.55 14.22
C ILE A 133 8.48 -13.79 13.29
N LEU A 134 8.08 -13.61 12.03
CA LEU A 134 8.03 -14.70 11.05
C LEU A 134 9.42 -15.29 10.75
N PHE A 135 10.48 -14.48 10.75
CA PHE A 135 11.86 -14.96 10.64
C PHE A 135 12.29 -15.77 11.87
N LYS A 136 11.81 -15.43 13.06
CA LYS A 136 12.06 -16.21 14.28
C LYS A 136 11.34 -17.57 14.27
N ILE A 137 10.10 -17.61 13.77
CA ILE A 137 9.26 -18.82 13.74
C ILE A 137 9.70 -19.78 12.62
N PHE A 138 9.76 -19.28 11.38
CA PHE A 138 9.93 -20.14 10.19
C PHE A 138 11.38 -20.20 9.67
N LYS A 139 12.30 -19.42 10.24
CA LYS A 139 13.75 -19.42 9.93
C LYS A 139 14.02 -19.37 8.41
N ASN A 140 14.69 -20.39 7.87
CA ASN A 140 15.07 -20.46 6.46
C ASN A 140 13.88 -20.64 5.51
N ARG A 141 12.69 -20.98 6.02
CA ARG A 141 11.46 -21.14 5.22
C ARG A 141 10.65 -19.85 5.10
N THR A 142 10.94 -18.84 5.92
CA THR A 142 10.18 -17.58 6.00
C THR A 142 10.01 -16.93 4.63
N VAL A 143 11.11 -16.73 3.89
CA VAL A 143 11.07 -16.09 2.57
C VAL A 143 10.20 -16.88 1.58
N LYS A 144 10.27 -18.22 1.62
CA LYS A 144 9.47 -19.08 0.73
C LYS A 144 7.98 -18.97 1.05
N ILE A 145 7.60 -19.06 2.33
CA ILE A 145 6.21 -18.98 2.78
C ILE A 145 5.63 -17.60 2.42
N MET A 146 6.38 -16.54 2.68
CA MET A 146 5.95 -15.17 2.40
C MET A 146 5.82 -14.92 0.89
N ASN A 147 6.72 -15.44 0.05
CA ASN A 147 6.57 -15.34 -1.40
C ASN A 147 5.35 -16.08 -1.94
N ILE A 148 5.02 -17.27 -1.39
CA ILE A 148 3.81 -18.00 -1.79
C ILE A 148 2.57 -17.20 -1.42
N PHE A 149 2.51 -16.66 -0.20
CA PHE A 149 1.42 -15.81 0.24
C PHE A 149 1.29 -14.54 -0.60
N ALA A 150 2.40 -13.83 -0.84
CA ALA A 150 2.44 -12.63 -1.65
C ALA A 150 2.01 -12.88 -3.10
N LEU A 151 2.44 -14.00 -3.70
CA LEU A 151 2.01 -14.41 -5.03
C LEU A 151 0.49 -14.67 -5.05
N ALA A 152 -0.05 -15.39 -4.07
CA ALA A 152 -1.49 -15.65 -3.98
C ALA A 152 -2.29 -14.34 -3.88
N VAL A 153 -1.88 -13.41 -3.01
CA VAL A 153 -2.51 -12.09 -2.87
C VAL A 153 -2.43 -11.30 -4.19
N THR A 154 -1.27 -11.29 -4.84
CA THR A 154 -1.07 -10.59 -6.12
C THR A 154 -1.98 -11.14 -7.21
N VAL A 155 -2.08 -12.47 -7.32
CA VAL A 155 -2.97 -13.13 -8.28
C VAL A 155 -4.43 -12.77 -7.98
N CYS A 156 -4.86 -12.83 -6.72
CA CYS A 156 -6.21 -12.42 -6.33
C CYS A 156 -6.50 -10.96 -6.69
N MET A 157 -5.55 -10.04 -6.47
CA MET A 157 -5.71 -8.63 -6.86
C MET A 157 -5.84 -8.45 -8.37
N VAL A 158 -4.99 -9.12 -9.16
CA VAL A 158 -5.05 -9.07 -10.63
C VAL A 158 -6.38 -9.62 -11.13
N LEU A 159 -6.85 -10.76 -10.60
CA LEU A 159 -8.15 -11.33 -10.96
C LEU A 159 -9.29 -10.36 -10.64
N ARG A 160 -9.25 -9.70 -9.48
CA ARG A 160 -10.25 -8.70 -9.10
C ARG A 160 -10.23 -7.50 -10.06
N PHE A 161 -9.06 -7.04 -10.46
CA PHE A 161 -8.91 -5.96 -11.43
C PHE A 161 -9.48 -6.34 -12.80
N VAL A 162 -9.16 -7.54 -13.30
CA VAL A 162 -9.71 -8.07 -14.56
C VAL A 162 -11.24 -8.18 -14.50
N GLN A 163 -11.80 -8.65 -13.38
CA GLN A 163 -13.24 -8.72 -13.18
C GLN A 163 -13.89 -7.33 -13.25
N LEU A 164 -13.31 -6.32 -12.59
CA LEU A 164 -13.80 -4.94 -12.62
C LEU A 164 -13.75 -4.37 -14.04
N PHE A 165 -12.66 -4.61 -14.78
CA PHE A 165 -12.51 -4.19 -16.17
C PHE A 165 -13.55 -4.85 -17.08
N TYR A 166 -13.81 -6.15 -16.90
CA TYR A 166 -14.83 -6.86 -17.66
C TYR A 166 -16.23 -6.29 -17.41
N LEU A 167 -16.58 -6.06 -16.13
CA LEU A 167 -17.87 -5.49 -15.74
C LEU A 167 -18.07 -4.08 -16.31
N SER A 168 -17.04 -3.24 -16.24
CA SER A 168 -17.13 -1.85 -16.72
C SER A 168 -17.23 -1.75 -18.24
N HIS A 169 -16.55 -2.63 -18.99
CA HIS A 169 -16.52 -2.53 -20.45
C HIS A 169 -17.62 -3.31 -21.16
N PHE A 170 -17.96 -4.50 -20.69
CA PHE A 170 -18.89 -5.39 -21.41
C PHE A 170 -20.32 -5.32 -20.85
N VAL A 171 -20.48 -5.35 -19.52
CA VAL A 171 -21.81 -5.38 -18.91
C VAL A 171 -22.50 -4.01 -19.00
N MET A 172 -21.77 -2.92 -18.74
CA MET A 172 -22.35 -1.58 -18.90
C MET A 172 -22.68 -1.25 -20.36
N ARG A 173 -21.92 -1.75 -21.34
CA ARG A 173 -22.25 -1.58 -22.77
C ARG A 173 -23.47 -2.40 -23.21
N ALA A 174 -23.73 -3.53 -22.57
CA ALA A 174 -24.90 -4.36 -22.85
C ALA A 174 -26.20 -3.79 -22.25
N LEU A 175 -26.12 -3.02 -21.16
CA LEU A 175 -27.28 -2.42 -20.49
C LEU A 175 -27.74 -1.09 -21.11
N TYR A 176 -26.91 -0.45 -21.93
CA TYR A 176 -27.20 0.82 -22.62
C TYR A 176 -27.54 0.65 -24.12
N ARG A 177 -27.91 -0.55 -24.54
CA ARG A 177 -28.52 -0.86 -25.84
C ARG A 177 -29.94 -1.34 -25.62
#